data_AF-A0A7Y0MF19-F1
#
_entry.id   AF-A0A7Y0MF19-F1
#
_cell.length_a   1.000
_cell.length_b   1.000
_cell.length_c   1.000
_cell.angle_alpha   90.00
_cell.angle_beta   90.00
_cell.angle_gamma   90.00
#
_symmetry.space_group_name_H-M   'P 1'
#
loop_
_entity.id
_entity.type
_entity.pdbx_description
1 polymer ?
#
loop_
_entity_poly.entity_id
_entity_poly.type
_entity_poly.pdbx_seq_one_letter_code
_entity_poly.pdbx_strand_id
1 'polypeptide(L)'
;MTSPNGDGSNLGGSDVRAAAEAGSVLDDLTPEQLAAEWDEDKPPAAGPLANIAAAAVVVVIGVAGIFLSLAMGLGTPEAPEPGMWPFIISVVLVVLATALAVFGRNTLDAEKFSSSSWAVLSGVGTLIGFVLLVGTVGFEIPSLLLTFVWLRFLGKETWRMSTVLSFAVVAAFYLIFVVALGVPVPHLF
;
A
#
# COMPACT_ATOMS: atom_id res chain seq x y z
N MET A 1 56.84 16.71 1.42
CA MET A 1 56.51 16.15 0.09
C MET A 1 56.12 14.70 0.30
N THR A 2 54.85 14.46 0.67
CA THR A 2 54.22 13.12 0.69
C THR A 2 52.70 13.33 0.78
N SER A 3 52.03 13.23 -0.35
CA SER A 3 50.59 12.97 -0.39
C SER A 3 50.34 11.50 -0.02
N PRO A 4 49.13 11.17 0.46
CA PRO A 4 48.44 10.02 -0.11
C PRO A 4 47.07 10.46 -0.66
N ASN A 5 46.97 10.41 -1.98
CA ASN A 5 45.71 10.26 -2.70
C ASN A 5 45.31 8.79 -2.66
N GLY A 6 44.00 8.53 -2.55
CA GLY A 6 43.39 7.26 -2.91
C GLY A 6 42.48 6.72 -1.81
N ASP A 7 41.18 6.91 -1.95
CA ASP A 7 40.29 5.81 -2.39
C ASP A 7 38.83 6.27 -2.25
N GLY A 8 38.29 6.85 -3.32
CA GLY A 8 36.91 7.33 -3.37
C GLY A 8 36.08 6.70 -4.49
N SER A 9 36.59 5.66 -5.15
CA SER A 9 36.01 5.16 -6.42
C SER A 9 35.65 3.67 -6.42
N ASN A 10 35.90 2.91 -5.35
CA ASN A 10 35.73 1.46 -5.35
C ASN A 10 34.43 0.93 -4.71
N LEU A 11 33.60 1.81 -4.14
CA LEU A 11 32.39 1.39 -3.42
C LEU A 11 31.26 0.92 -4.36
N GLY A 12 31.19 1.42 -5.61
CA GLY A 12 30.14 1.01 -6.54
C GLY A 12 30.45 -0.27 -7.35
N GLY A 13 31.72 -0.54 -7.63
CA GLY A 13 32.11 -1.68 -8.49
C GLY A 13 32.17 -3.01 -7.74
N SER A 14 32.53 -2.98 -6.46
CA SER A 14 32.58 -4.17 -5.60
C SER A 14 31.19 -4.67 -5.23
N ASP A 15 30.28 -3.76 -4.87
CA ASP A 15 28.88 -4.07 -4.54
C ASP A 15 28.12 -4.66 -5.73
N VAL A 16 28.32 -4.12 -6.94
CA VAL A 16 27.70 -4.64 -8.16
C VAL A 16 28.26 -6.02 -8.54
N ARG A 17 29.56 -6.25 -8.34
CA ARG A 17 30.17 -7.56 -8.60
C ARG A 17 29.75 -8.61 -7.58
N ALA A 18 29.64 -8.23 -6.32
CA ALA A 18 29.12 -9.08 -5.26
C ALA A 18 27.64 -9.43 -5.47
N ALA A 19 26.81 -8.48 -5.90
CA ALA A 19 25.42 -8.73 -6.26
C ALA A 19 25.27 -9.62 -7.51
N ALA A 20 26.15 -9.46 -8.51
CA ALA A 20 26.18 -10.32 -9.69
C ALA A 20 26.66 -11.74 -9.37
N GLU A 21 27.67 -11.88 -8.50
CA GLU A 21 28.14 -13.18 -8.00
C GLU A 21 27.05 -13.87 -7.17
N ALA A 22 26.37 -13.16 -6.27
CA ALA A 22 25.24 -13.69 -5.51
C ALA A 22 24.09 -14.16 -6.42
N GLY A 23 23.72 -13.36 -7.44
CA GLY A 23 22.72 -13.77 -8.44
C GLY A 23 23.11 -15.02 -9.23
N SER A 24 24.39 -15.13 -9.62
CA SER A 24 24.89 -16.32 -10.33
C SER A 24 24.93 -17.58 -9.46
N VAL A 25 25.18 -17.44 -8.16
CA VAL A 25 25.17 -18.55 -7.20
C VAL A 25 23.75 -19.07 -7.01
N LEU A 26 22.75 -18.18 -6.96
CA LEU A 26 21.34 -18.55 -6.84
C LEU A 26 20.80 -19.27 -8.09
N ASP A 27 21.23 -18.86 -9.29
CA ASP A 27 20.84 -19.52 -10.55
C ASP A 27 21.39 -20.96 -10.69
N ASP A 28 22.48 -21.28 -9.99
CA ASP A 28 23.12 -22.61 -9.97
C ASP A 28 22.55 -23.55 -8.88
N LEU A 29 21.66 -23.06 -8.00
CA LEU A 29 21.05 -23.86 -6.95
C LEU A 29 19.92 -24.75 -7.49
N THR A 30 19.85 -25.98 -6.99
CA THR A 30 18.70 -26.85 -7.26
C THR A 30 17.42 -26.29 -6.62
N PRO A 31 16.21 -26.61 -7.12
CA PRO A 31 14.96 -26.07 -6.57
C PRO A 31 14.76 -26.32 -5.07
N GLU A 32 15.29 -27.44 -4.55
CA GLU A 32 15.25 -27.77 -3.11
C GLU A 32 16.19 -26.89 -2.28
N GLN A 33 17.36 -26.53 -2.82
CA GLN A 33 18.32 -25.65 -2.16
C GLN A 33 17.85 -24.19 -2.18
N LEU A 34 17.25 -23.75 -3.29
CA LEU A 34 16.58 -22.45 -3.37
C LEU A 34 15.45 -22.36 -2.33
N ALA A 35 14.63 -23.40 -2.18
CA ALA A 35 13.58 -23.43 -1.17
C ALA A 35 14.16 -23.35 0.26
N ALA A 36 15.29 -24.04 0.52
CA ALA A 36 15.95 -24.01 1.84
C ALA A 36 16.53 -22.63 2.18
N GLU A 37 17.21 -21.96 1.25
CA GLU A 37 17.69 -20.59 1.47
C GLU A 37 16.53 -19.60 1.65
N TRP A 38 15.43 -19.76 0.89
CA TRP A 38 14.24 -18.91 1.03
C TRP A 38 13.55 -19.09 2.38
N ASP A 39 13.53 -20.32 2.91
CA ASP A 39 13.00 -20.63 4.24
C ASP A 39 13.92 -20.10 5.36
N GLU A 40 15.24 -20.10 5.14
CA GLU A 40 16.24 -19.57 6.08
C GLU A 40 16.23 -18.04 6.16
N ASP A 41 16.00 -17.36 5.02
CA ASP A 41 15.87 -15.90 4.93
C ASP A 41 14.47 -15.37 5.29
N LYS A 42 13.50 -16.25 5.53
CA LYS A 42 12.13 -15.85 5.86
C LYS A 42 12.12 -15.04 7.16
N PRO A 43 11.57 -13.81 7.17
CA PRO A 43 11.42 -13.04 8.39
C PRO A 43 10.68 -13.87 9.45
N PRO A 44 11.07 -13.76 10.73
CA PRO A 44 10.50 -14.60 11.77
C PRO A 44 8.99 -14.39 11.82
N ALA A 45 8.24 -15.50 11.76
CA ALA A 45 6.79 -15.47 11.82
C ALA A 45 6.29 -14.75 13.07
N ALA A 46 5.41 -13.78 12.90
CA ALA A 46 4.49 -13.32 13.91
C ALA A 46 3.60 -14.50 14.27
N GLY A 47 3.87 -15.13 15.42
CA GLY A 47 3.24 -16.37 15.81
C GLY A 47 1.70 -16.35 15.80
N PRO A 48 1.04 -17.49 16.06
CA PRO A 48 -0.40 -17.69 15.81
C PRO A 48 -1.33 -16.63 16.41
N LEU A 49 -0.95 -16.03 17.55
CA LEU A 49 -1.72 -14.96 18.20
C LEU A 49 -1.79 -13.68 17.35
N ALA A 50 -0.72 -13.33 16.63
CA ALA A 50 -0.69 -12.15 15.77
C ALA A 50 -1.58 -12.34 14.54
N ASN A 51 -1.59 -13.55 13.96
CA ASN A 51 -2.49 -13.89 12.86
C ASN A 51 -3.96 -13.79 13.29
N ILE A 52 -4.30 -14.35 14.45
CA ILE A 52 -5.66 -14.25 15.02
C ILE A 52 -6.04 -12.79 15.31
N ALA A 53 -5.12 -11.99 15.87
CA ALA A 53 -5.37 -10.58 16.15
C ALA A 53 -5.60 -9.77 14.86
N ALA A 54 -4.77 -9.99 13.83
CA ALA A 54 -4.94 -9.35 12.53
C ALA A 54 -6.26 -9.75 11.86
N ALA A 55 -6.59 -11.04 11.85
CA ALA A 55 -7.85 -11.55 11.34
C ALA A 55 -9.05 -10.94 12.09
N ALA A 56 -8.98 -10.84 13.42
CA ALA A 56 -10.03 -10.22 14.23
C ALA A 56 -10.23 -8.74 13.88
N VAL A 57 -9.15 -7.97 13.70
CA VAL A 57 -9.24 -6.57 13.26
C VAL A 57 -9.90 -6.45 11.89
N VAL A 58 -9.51 -7.29 10.92
CA VAL A 58 -10.11 -7.29 9.57
C VAL A 58 -11.59 -7.66 9.63
N VAL A 59 -11.99 -8.64 10.47
CA VAL A 59 -13.40 -8.98 10.69
C VAL A 59 -14.17 -7.78 11.24
N VAL A 60 -13.64 -7.09 12.26
CA VAL A 60 -14.31 -5.90 12.83
C VAL A 60 -14.48 -4.80 11.77
N ILE A 61 -13.44 -4.52 10.99
CA ILE A 61 -13.49 -3.51 9.91
C ILE A 61 -14.50 -3.92 8.83
N GLY A 62 -14.48 -5.19 8.41
CA GLY A 62 -15.41 -5.70 7.41
C GLY A 62 -16.86 -5.68 7.88
N VAL A 63 -17.12 -6.04 9.14
CA VAL A 63 -18.48 -5.95 9.73
C VAL A 63 -18.95 -4.49 9.79
N ALA A 64 -18.09 -3.57 10.23
CA ALA A 64 -18.41 -2.14 10.21
C ALA A 64 -18.68 -1.64 8.78
N GLY A 65 -17.88 -2.10 7.81
CA GLY A 65 -18.06 -1.83 6.38
C GLY A 65 -19.42 -2.30 5.87
N ILE A 66 -19.87 -3.51 6.25
CA ILE A 66 -21.20 -4.03 5.90
C ILE A 66 -22.30 -3.09 6.42
N PHE A 67 -22.27 -2.70 7.70
CA PHE A 67 -23.28 -1.82 8.27
C PHE A 67 -23.30 -0.44 7.60
N LEU A 68 -22.13 0.14 7.35
CA LEU A 68 -22.03 1.44 6.68
C LEU A 68 -22.51 1.37 5.24
N SER A 69 -22.22 0.27 4.54
CA SER A 69 -22.67 0.02 3.17
C SER A 69 -24.19 -0.11 3.09
N LEU A 70 -24.80 -0.83 4.04
CA LEU A 70 -26.26 -0.93 4.15
C LEU A 70 -26.90 0.44 4.39
N ALA A 71 -26.28 1.28 5.21
CA ALA A 71 -26.74 2.65 5.45
C ALA A 71 -26.67 3.54 4.19
N MET A 72 -25.76 3.25 3.26
CA MET A 72 -25.64 3.95 1.97
C MET A 72 -26.59 3.43 0.88
N GLY A 73 -27.33 2.35 1.16
CA GLY A 73 -28.22 1.70 0.18
C GLY A 73 -27.47 0.78 -0.78
N LEU A 74 -28.07 -0.38 -1.08
CA LEU A 74 -27.49 -1.37 -2.01
C LEU A 74 -28.10 -1.29 -3.41
N GLY A 75 -29.26 -0.66 -3.57
CA GLY A 75 -29.97 -0.61 -4.84
C GLY A 75 -30.35 -2.01 -5.33
N THR A 76 -30.28 -2.21 -6.64
CA THR A 76 -30.49 -3.51 -7.29
C THR A 76 -29.26 -3.87 -8.13
N PRO A 77 -29.05 -5.15 -8.50
CA PRO A 77 -27.96 -5.53 -9.39
C PRO A 77 -27.99 -4.82 -10.75
N GLU A 78 -29.17 -4.41 -11.21
CA GLU A 78 -29.37 -3.66 -12.46
C GLU A 78 -29.14 -2.16 -12.29
N ALA A 79 -29.27 -1.64 -11.07
CA ALA A 79 -29.03 -0.24 -10.71
C ALA A 79 -28.35 -0.18 -9.33
N PRO A 80 -27.02 -0.45 -9.25
CA PRO A 80 -26.32 -0.52 -7.99
C PRO A 80 -26.23 0.86 -7.34
N GLU A 81 -26.61 0.94 -6.06
CA GLU A 81 -26.40 2.13 -5.25
C GLU A 81 -24.97 2.17 -4.67
N PRO A 82 -24.51 3.32 -4.14
CA PRO A 82 -23.13 3.49 -3.67
C PRO A 82 -22.67 2.47 -2.62
N GLY A 83 -23.59 1.85 -1.88
CA GLY A 83 -23.29 0.82 -0.88
C GLY A 83 -23.06 -0.59 -1.43
N MET A 84 -23.44 -0.91 -2.68
CA MET A 84 -23.36 -2.29 -3.18
C MET A 84 -21.92 -2.81 -3.26
N TRP A 85 -21.01 -2.03 -3.85
CA TRP A 85 -19.60 -2.41 -3.98
C TRP A 85 -18.88 -2.49 -2.63
N PRO A 86 -18.98 -1.47 -1.74
CA PRO A 86 -18.48 -1.58 -0.38
C PRO A 86 -19.02 -2.79 0.38
N PHE A 87 -20.30 -3.15 0.20
CA PHE A 87 -20.90 -4.31 0.85
C PHE A 87 -20.26 -5.62 0.38
N ILE A 88 -20.13 -5.84 -0.94
CA ILE A 88 -19.53 -7.06 -1.49
C ILE A 88 -18.09 -7.25 -0.99
N ILE A 89 -17.27 -6.20 -1.07
CA ILE A 89 -15.88 -6.25 -0.61
C ILE A 89 -15.83 -6.54 0.89
N SER A 90 -16.69 -5.89 1.67
CA SER A 90 -16.75 -6.10 3.13
C SER A 90 -17.16 -7.53 3.50
N VAL A 91 -18.13 -8.13 2.79
CA VAL A 91 -18.53 -9.53 2.98
C VAL A 91 -17.37 -10.46 2.64
N VAL A 92 -16.70 -10.26 1.50
CA VAL A 92 -15.54 -11.06 1.10
C VAL A 92 -14.43 -10.97 2.14
N LEU A 93 -14.13 -9.77 2.64
CA LEU A 93 -13.14 -9.57 3.70
C LEU A 93 -13.49 -10.31 4.98
N VAL A 94 -14.75 -10.24 5.44
CA VAL A 94 -15.20 -10.97 6.64
C VAL A 94 -15.07 -12.47 6.44
N VAL A 95 -15.49 -13.00 5.30
CA VAL A 95 -15.40 -14.44 4.99
C VAL A 95 -13.94 -14.90 4.97
N LEU A 96 -13.07 -14.19 4.26
CA LEU A 96 -11.65 -14.53 4.16
C LEU A 96 -10.93 -14.42 5.51
N ALA A 97 -11.18 -13.36 6.28
CA ALA A 97 -10.58 -13.18 7.59
C ALA A 97 -11.07 -14.22 8.61
N THR A 98 -12.35 -14.58 8.56
CA THR A 98 -12.90 -15.67 9.39
C THR A 98 -12.30 -17.02 9.00
N ALA A 99 -12.20 -17.31 7.70
CA ALA A 99 -11.54 -18.51 7.20
C ALA A 99 -10.08 -18.58 7.66
N LEU A 100 -9.35 -17.45 7.60
CA LEU A 100 -7.97 -17.36 8.11
C LEU A 100 -7.91 -17.60 9.62
N ALA A 101 -8.84 -17.05 10.41
CA ALA A 101 -8.88 -17.28 11.86
C ALA A 101 -9.16 -18.75 12.22
N VAL A 102 -10.01 -19.44 11.44
CA VAL A 102 -10.43 -20.83 11.70
C VAL A 102 -9.41 -21.85 11.18
N PHE A 103 -8.92 -21.64 9.95
CA PHE A 103 -8.05 -22.58 9.24
C PHE A 103 -6.57 -22.20 9.31
N GLY A 104 -6.24 -20.91 9.44
CA GLY A 104 -4.88 -20.38 9.47
C GLY A 104 -4.18 -20.43 10.85
N ARG A 105 -4.78 -21.11 11.84
CA ARG A 105 -4.13 -21.34 13.15
C ARG A 105 -2.76 -22.05 13.07
N ASN A 106 -2.50 -22.77 11.97
CA ASN A 106 -1.22 -23.43 11.69
C ASN A 106 -0.38 -22.71 10.63
N THR A 107 -0.86 -21.60 10.05
CA THR A 107 -0.09 -20.83 9.06
C THR A 107 0.82 -19.84 9.80
N LEU A 108 2.13 -20.08 9.70
CA LEU A 108 3.18 -19.20 10.20
C LEU A 108 3.59 -18.15 9.14
N ASP A 109 2.68 -17.82 8.24
CA ASP A 109 2.91 -16.85 7.14
C ASP A 109 2.70 -15.40 7.55
N ALA A 110 2.25 -15.14 8.78
CA ALA A 110 2.23 -13.78 9.29
C ALA A 110 3.68 -13.37 9.58
N GLU A 111 4.23 -12.42 8.84
CA GLU A 111 5.53 -11.82 9.18
C GLU A 111 5.39 -10.90 10.40
N LYS A 112 6.45 -10.77 11.21
CA LYS A 112 6.50 -9.73 12.26
C LYS A 112 6.33 -8.35 11.64
N PHE A 113 5.56 -7.50 12.32
CA PHE A 113 5.43 -6.09 11.97
C PHE A 113 6.82 -5.48 11.84
N SER A 114 7.19 -5.14 10.61
CA SER A 114 8.48 -4.57 10.26
C SER A 114 8.35 -3.07 10.07
N SER A 115 9.47 -2.38 9.81
CA SER A 115 9.46 -0.95 9.47
C SER A 115 8.51 -0.64 8.29
N SER A 116 8.30 -1.61 7.39
CA SER A 116 7.34 -1.50 6.28
C SER A 116 5.89 -1.34 6.74
N SER A 117 5.51 -1.95 7.88
CA SER A 117 4.17 -1.79 8.46
C SER A 117 3.89 -0.33 8.86
N TRP A 118 4.93 0.44 9.21
CA TRP A 118 4.78 1.86 9.50
C TRP A 118 4.50 2.68 8.23
N ALA A 119 5.09 2.30 7.10
CA ALA A 119 4.77 2.90 5.80
C ALA A 119 3.30 2.64 5.41
N VAL A 120 2.81 1.41 5.61
CA VAL A 120 1.40 1.06 5.38
C VAL A 120 0.48 1.89 6.27
N LEU A 121 0.76 1.97 7.58
CA LEU A 121 -0.06 2.76 8.50
C LEU A 121 -0.05 4.25 8.15
N SER A 122 1.10 4.79 7.71
CA SER A 122 1.20 6.16 7.24
C SER A 122 0.35 6.39 5.98
N GLY A 123 0.36 5.44 5.04
CA GLY A 123 -0.48 5.47 3.84
C GLY A 123 -1.97 5.50 4.19
N VAL A 124 -2.41 4.59 5.07
CA VAL A 124 -3.80 4.55 5.57
C VAL A 124 -4.17 5.87 6.26
N GLY A 125 -3.29 6.40 7.12
CA GLY A 125 -3.52 7.68 7.79
C GLY A 125 -3.69 8.84 6.82
N THR A 126 -2.86 8.92 5.78
CA THR A 126 -2.99 9.96 4.74
C THR A 126 -4.28 9.82 3.92
N LEU A 127 -4.75 8.59 3.66
CA LEU A 127 -6.04 8.35 3.01
C LEU A 127 -7.22 8.78 3.88
N ILE A 128 -7.20 8.48 5.19
CA ILE A 128 -8.23 8.95 6.13
C ILE A 128 -8.25 10.48 6.14
N GLY A 129 -7.07 11.12 6.22
CA GLY A 129 -6.95 12.57 6.15
C GLY A 129 -7.55 13.15 4.86
N PHE A 130 -7.30 12.51 3.72
CA PHE A 130 -7.89 12.90 2.44
C PHE A 130 -9.42 12.86 2.45
N VAL A 131 -10.02 11.76 2.92
CA VAL A 131 -11.49 11.60 3.00
C VAL A 131 -12.12 12.64 3.93
N LEU A 132 -11.46 13.02 5.03
CA LEU A 132 -11.94 14.06 5.93
C LEU A 132 -11.82 15.47 5.33
N LEU A 133 -10.76 15.72 4.55
CA LEU A 133 -10.49 17.02 3.94
C LEU A 133 -11.32 17.27 2.67
N VAL A 134 -11.61 16.24 1.87
CA VAL A 134 -12.31 16.41 0.58
C VAL A 134 -13.71 16.99 0.76
N GLY A 135 -14.40 16.65 1.85
CA GLY A 135 -15.72 17.19 2.17
C GLY A 135 -15.72 18.65 2.66
N THR A 136 -14.57 19.20 3.07
CA THR A 136 -14.47 20.55 3.67
C THR A 136 -13.71 21.55 2.81
N VAL A 137 -12.66 21.12 2.11
CA VAL A 137 -11.74 21.99 1.35
C VAL A 137 -11.93 21.85 -0.16
N GLY A 138 -12.73 20.88 -0.63
CA GLY A 138 -12.83 20.52 -2.05
C GLY A 138 -11.78 19.50 -2.48
N PHE A 139 -11.85 18.99 -3.72
CA PHE A 139 -11.02 17.90 -4.22
C PHE A 139 -9.57 18.30 -4.50
N GLU A 140 -9.31 19.54 -4.89
CA GLU A 140 -8.03 19.95 -5.48
C GLU A 140 -6.89 19.94 -4.46
N ILE A 141 -7.10 20.60 -3.31
CA ILE A 141 -6.07 20.76 -2.29
C ILE A 141 -5.71 19.43 -1.61
N PRO A 142 -6.68 18.60 -1.18
CA PRO A 142 -6.38 17.31 -0.56
C PRO A 142 -5.71 16.35 -1.54
N SER A 143 -6.11 16.36 -2.83
CA SER A 143 -5.50 15.50 -3.86
C SER A 143 -4.06 15.91 -4.17
N LEU A 144 -3.79 17.21 -4.29
CA LEU A 144 -2.42 17.73 -4.47
C LEU A 144 -1.53 17.33 -3.30
N LEU A 145 -2.03 17.54 -2.08
CA LEU A 145 -1.27 17.27 -0.87
C LEU A 145 -1.01 15.77 -0.70
N LEU A 146 -2.02 14.93 -0.92
CA LEU A 146 -1.89 13.48 -0.86
C LEU A 146 -0.87 12.96 -1.90
N THR A 147 -1.02 13.38 -3.15
CA THR A 147 -0.14 12.95 -4.26
C THR A 147 1.30 13.40 -4.02
N PHE A 148 1.49 14.64 -3.56
CA PHE A 148 2.81 15.17 -3.21
C PHE A 148 3.45 14.38 -2.07
N VAL A 149 2.70 14.13 -0.99
CA VAL A 149 3.20 13.34 0.16
C VAL A 149 3.57 11.93 -0.28
N TRP A 150 2.75 11.26 -1.09
CA TRP A 150 3.05 9.92 -1.57
C TRP A 150 4.29 9.89 -2.48
N LEU A 151 4.39 10.77 -3.46
CA LEU A 151 5.58 10.82 -4.33
C LEU A 151 6.86 11.13 -3.55
N ARG A 152 6.77 12.05 -2.59
CA ARG A 152 7.93 12.50 -1.82
C ARG A 152 8.41 11.48 -0.79
N PHE A 153 7.48 10.84 -0.06
CA PHE A 153 7.80 9.97 1.07
C PHE A 153 7.76 8.48 0.70
N LEU A 154 6.78 8.04 -0.08
CA LEU A 154 6.68 6.65 -0.56
C LEU A 154 7.51 6.44 -1.83
N GLY A 155 7.45 7.37 -2.79
CA GLY A 155 8.21 7.28 -4.05
C GLY A 155 9.68 7.68 -3.95
N LYS A 156 10.09 8.36 -2.86
CA LYS A 156 11.42 8.96 -2.67
C LYS A 156 11.89 9.82 -3.86
N GLU A 157 10.93 10.37 -4.61
CA GLU A 157 11.22 11.14 -5.82
C GLU A 157 11.84 12.49 -5.51
N THR A 158 12.53 13.06 -6.50
CA THR A 158 13.11 14.40 -6.35
C THR A 158 12.00 15.44 -6.15
N TRP A 159 12.29 16.50 -5.38
CA TRP A 159 11.32 17.55 -5.05
C TRP A 159 10.68 18.19 -6.29
N ARG A 160 11.45 18.30 -7.39
CA ARG A 160 10.95 18.84 -8.66
C ARG A 160 9.95 17.89 -9.33
N MET A 161 10.28 16.60 -9.40
CA MET A 161 9.40 15.58 -9.99
C MET A 161 8.11 15.41 -9.18
N SER A 162 8.23 15.40 -7.85
CA SER A 162 7.07 15.29 -6.95
C SER A 162 6.10 16.46 -7.14
N THR A 163 6.60 17.70 -7.26
CA THR A 163 5.76 18.87 -7.51
C THR A 163 5.14 18.82 -8.91
N VAL A 164 5.93 18.62 -9.97
CA VAL A 164 5.40 18.62 -11.35
C VAL A 164 4.35 17.53 -11.53
N LEU A 165 4.62 16.32 -11.05
CA LEU A 165 3.73 15.18 -11.23
C LEU A 165 2.47 15.30 -10.38
N SER A 166 2.55 15.80 -9.14
CA SER A 166 1.34 16.03 -8.33
C SER A 166 0.41 17.06 -8.98
N PHE A 167 0.94 18.17 -9.48
CA PHE A 167 0.15 19.15 -10.23
C PHE A 167 -0.42 18.58 -11.53
N ALA A 168 0.38 17.82 -12.29
CA ALA A 168 -0.07 17.21 -13.54
C ALA A 168 -1.20 16.18 -13.32
N VAL A 169 -1.07 15.33 -12.29
CA VAL A 169 -2.09 14.34 -11.93
C VAL A 169 -3.38 15.03 -11.52
N VAL A 170 -3.32 16.03 -10.64
CA VAL A 170 -4.54 16.74 -10.21
C VAL A 170 -5.18 17.50 -11.36
N ALA A 171 -4.39 18.14 -12.21
CA ALA A 171 -4.91 18.81 -13.40
C ALA A 171 -5.58 17.81 -14.37
N ALA A 172 -4.99 16.64 -14.59
CA ALA A 172 -5.59 15.60 -15.44
C ALA A 172 -6.92 15.09 -14.85
N PHE A 173 -6.97 14.82 -13.55
CA PHE A 173 -8.21 14.44 -12.88
C PHE A 173 -9.28 15.53 -12.98
N TYR A 174 -8.91 16.80 -12.77
CA TYR A 174 -9.83 17.91 -12.91
C TYR A 174 -10.41 17.99 -14.33
N LEU A 175 -9.57 17.90 -15.36
CA LEU A 175 -10.02 17.94 -16.76
C LEU A 175 -10.93 16.76 -17.09
N ILE A 176 -10.65 15.57 -16.60
CA ILE A 176 -11.49 14.39 -16.86
C ILE A 176 -12.82 14.48 -16.11
N PHE A 177 -12.79 14.71 -14.80
CA PHE A 177 -13.99 14.60 -13.97
C PHE A 177 -14.90 15.84 -14.04
N VAL A 178 -14.31 17.04 -14.04
CA VAL A 178 -15.08 18.29 -14.06
C VAL A 178 -15.41 18.67 -15.49
N VAL A 179 -14.42 18.72 -16.38
CA VAL A 179 -14.63 19.24 -17.75
C VAL A 179 -15.24 18.20 -18.69
N ALA A 180 -14.72 16.96 -18.70
CA ALA A 180 -15.19 15.94 -19.65
C ALA A 180 -16.43 15.17 -19.16
N LEU A 181 -16.50 14.82 -17.87
CA LEU A 181 -17.59 14.02 -17.29
C LEU A 181 -18.70 14.87 -16.63
N GLY A 182 -18.46 16.15 -16.37
CA GLY A 182 -19.46 17.06 -15.78
C GLY A 182 -19.97 16.63 -14.40
N VAL A 183 -19.18 15.83 -13.66
CA VAL A 183 -19.55 15.38 -12.32
C VAL A 183 -19.36 16.55 -11.35
N PRO A 184 -20.37 16.90 -10.53
CA PRO A 184 -20.21 17.92 -9.49
C PRO A 184 -19.30 17.37 -8.40
N VAL A 185 -17.99 17.53 -8.59
CA VAL A 185 -16.99 17.31 -7.56
C VAL A 185 -16.95 18.58 -6.70
N PRO A 186 -16.91 18.51 -5.36
CA PRO A 186 -16.75 19.70 -4.54
C PRO A 186 -15.44 20.39 -4.92
N HIS A 187 -15.52 21.48 -5.67
CA HIS A 187 -14.38 22.30 -6.09
C HIS A 187 -14.46 23.64 -5.35
N LEU A 188 -13.31 24.25 -5.09
CA LEU A 188 -13.29 25.63 -4.60
C LEU A 188 -13.72 26.55 -5.75
N PHE A 189 -15.01 26.92 -5.74
CA PHE A 189 -15.75 27.78 -6.69
C PHE A 189 -16.33 27.09 -7.93
#